data_AF-A0A512PEK3-F1
#
_entry.id   AF-A0A512PEK3-F1
#
_cell.length_a   1.000
_cell.length_b   1.000
_cell.length_c   1.000
_cell.angle_alpha   90.00
_cell.angle_beta   90.00
_cell.angle_gamma   90.00
#
_symmetry.space_group_name_H-M   'P 1'
#
loop_
_entity.id
_entity.type
_entity.pdbx_description
1 polymer ?
#
loop_
_entity_poly.entity_id
_entity_poly.type
_entity_poly.pdbx_seq_one_letter_code
_entity_poly.pdbx_strand_id
1 'polypeptide(L)'
;MSASQRPSTVPSAVPAAVPIAWVRREPPLTPAAVTATGRASHALARATSARVDAGSAGLRAAGRRADGDLDRLVVLGDTEDLPWCAGARYLGWEAGVLVPTERRPTVPTDILAAQARALLLGAALVIVLPDALVGMPMPGRTVDGPTLRAWIGE
;
A
#
# COMPACT_ATOMS: atom_id res chain seq x y z
N MET A 1 -57.87 -17.42 -9.14
CA MET A 1 -57.16 -17.38 -10.43
C MET A 1 -57.04 -15.91 -10.80
N SER A 2 -55.90 -15.23 -10.95
CA SER A 2 -54.49 -15.60 -10.94
C SER A 2 -53.71 -14.36 -10.51
N ALA A 3 -52.73 -14.52 -9.62
CA ALA A 3 -51.72 -13.49 -9.38
C ALA A 3 -50.76 -13.49 -10.57
N SER A 4 -50.69 -12.38 -11.30
CA SER A 4 -49.76 -12.20 -12.41
C SER A 4 -48.57 -11.37 -11.92
N GLN A 5 -47.55 -12.04 -11.39
CA GLN A 5 -46.28 -11.43 -11.06
C GLN A 5 -45.35 -11.57 -12.27
N ARG A 6 -45.04 -10.45 -12.92
CA ARG A 6 -43.97 -10.39 -13.92
C ARG A 6 -42.63 -10.35 -13.18
N PRO A 7 -41.63 -11.17 -13.54
CA PRO A 7 -40.28 -10.97 -13.02
C PRO A 7 -39.70 -9.68 -13.63
N SER A 8 -39.58 -8.63 -12.82
CA SER A 8 -38.75 -7.46 -13.15
C SER A 8 -37.30 -7.92 -13.20
N THR A 9 -36.77 -8.13 -14.40
CA THR A 9 -35.34 -8.25 -14.64
C THR A 9 -34.74 -6.85 -14.54
N VAL A 10 -34.26 -6.50 -13.36
CA VAL A 10 -33.37 -5.34 -13.22
C VAL A 10 -32.09 -5.68 -13.98
N PRO A 11 -31.66 -4.88 -14.97
CA PRO A 11 -30.36 -5.09 -15.60
C PRO A 11 -29.27 -4.90 -14.53
N SER A 12 -28.68 -6.01 -14.09
CA SER A 12 -27.49 -5.99 -13.25
C SER A 12 -26.30 -5.64 -14.14
N ALA A 13 -25.94 -4.37 -14.18
CA ALA A 13 -24.76 -3.92 -14.91
C ALA A 13 -23.51 -4.44 -14.18
N VAL A 14 -22.72 -5.28 -14.85
CA VAL A 14 -21.38 -5.63 -14.39
C VAL A 14 -20.49 -4.40 -14.59
N PRO A 15 -19.82 -3.87 -13.56
CA PRO A 15 -18.96 -2.71 -13.74
C PRO A 15 -17.78 -3.10 -14.65
N ALA A 16 -17.64 -2.39 -15.78
CA ALA A 16 -16.42 -2.46 -16.57
C ALA A 16 -15.29 -1.82 -15.75
N ALA A 17 -14.26 -2.60 -15.43
CA ALA A 17 -13.05 -2.05 -14.82
C ALA A 17 -12.29 -1.26 -15.90
N VAL A 18 -12.44 0.06 -15.91
CA VAL A 18 -11.64 0.92 -16.78
C VAL A 18 -10.21 0.96 -16.23
N PRO A 19 -9.19 0.52 -16.98
CA PRO A 19 -7.82 0.58 -16.51
C PRO A 19 -7.41 2.05 -16.33
N ILE A 20 -6.95 2.40 -15.14
CA ILE A 20 -6.44 3.74 -14.84
C ILE A 20 -5.06 3.87 -15.47
N ALA A 21 -4.88 4.85 -16.35
CA ALA A 21 -3.57 5.18 -16.87
C ALA A 21 -2.74 5.92 -15.82
N TRP A 22 -1.43 5.67 -15.82
CA TRP A 22 -0.47 6.31 -14.93
C TRP A 22 0.61 6.99 -15.76
N VAL A 23 0.92 8.23 -15.41
CA VAL A 23 1.95 9.03 -16.07
C VAL A 23 3.07 9.36 -15.10
N ARG A 24 4.26 9.66 -15.64
CA ARG A 24 5.38 10.17 -14.85
C ARG A 24 4.96 11.45 -14.13
N ARG A 25 5.32 11.58 -12.87
CA ARG A 25 5.14 12.78 -12.07
C ARG A 25 6.45 13.58 -12.07
N GLU A 26 6.34 14.89 -12.26
CA GLU A 26 7.42 15.84 -12.07
C GLU A 26 6.83 17.13 -11.45
N PRO A 27 7.28 17.58 -10.27
CA PRO A 27 8.26 16.93 -9.40
C PRO A 27 7.73 15.66 -8.72
N PRO A 28 8.60 14.70 -8.34
CA PRO A 28 8.19 13.55 -7.53
C PRO A 28 7.66 13.99 -6.17
N LEU A 29 6.78 13.20 -5.56
CA LEU A 29 6.37 13.42 -4.18
C LEU A 29 7.51 13.12 -3.20
N THR A 30 7.54 13.82 -2.07
CA THR A 30 8.38 13.48 -0.94
C THR A 30 8.05 12.07 -0.43
N PRO A 31 9.03 11.15 -0.38
CA PRO A 31 8.81 9.81 0.16
C PRO A 31 8.44 9.84 1.64
N ALA A 32 7.34 9.20 1.99
CA ALA A 32 6.88 9.00 3.37
C ALA A 32 6.73 7.52 3.74
N ALA A 33 6.85 6.63 2.74
CA ALA A 33 6.88 5.20 2.94
C ALA A 33 7.62 4.48 1.80
N VAL A 34 7.98 3.22 2.05
CA VAL A 34 8.48 2.28 1.07
C VAL A 34 7.75 0.95 1.22
N THR A 35 7.39 0.33 0.10
CA THR A 35 6.75 -1.00 0.09
C THR A 35 7.45 -1.95 -0.85
N ALA A 36 7.45 -3.22 -0.50
CA ALA A 36 7.96 -4.29 -1.34
C ALA A 36 7.11 -5.56 -1.18
N THR A 37 7.15 -6.43 -2.19
CA THR A 37 6.44 -7.72 -2.19
C THR A 37 7.37 -8.89 -2.46
N GLY A 38 6.94 -10.10 -2.08
CA GLY A 38 7.68 -11.35 -2.24
C GLY A 38 9.11 -11.24 -1.70
N ARG A 39 10.11 -11.70 -2.46
CA ARG A 39 11.53 -11.65 -2.03
C ARG A 39 12.04 -10.24 -1.69
N ALA A 40 11.49 -9.20 -2.31
CA ALA A 40 11.88 -7.82 -2.02
C ALA A 40 11.36 -7.35 -0.65
N SER A 41 10.28 -7.94 -0.12
CA SER A 41 9.80 -7.64 1.24
C SER A 41 10.83 -8.06 2.29
N HIS A 42 11.52 -9.19 2.07
CA HIS A 42 12.59 -9.70 2.94
C HIS A 42 13.83 -8.81 2.91
N ALA A 43 14.26 -8.42 1.71
CA ALA A 43 15.36 -7.47 1.55
C ALA A 43 15.04 -6.13 2.22
N LEU A 44 13.79 -5.65 2.08
CA LEU A 44 13.32 -4.45 2.75
C LEU A 44 13.31 -4.62 4.27
N ALA A 45 12.89 -5.76 4.81
CA ALA A 45 12.90 -6.03 6.25
C ALA A 45 14.32 -5.97 6.82
N ARG A 46 15.30 -6.60 6.16
CA ARG A 46 16.72 -6.54 6.54
C ARG A 46 17.28 -5.12 6.48
N ALA A 47 17.00 -4.38 5.42
CA ALA A 47 17.45 -3.00 5.28
C ALA A 47 16.83 -2.08 6.35
N THR A 48 15.56 -2.31 6.69
CA THR A 48 14.86 -1.58 7.76
C THR A 48 15.49 -1.91 9.12
N SER A 49 15.77 -3.19 9.40
CA SER A 49 16.44 -3.60 10.64
C SER A 49 17.79 -2.92 10.77
N ALA A 50 18.59 -2.88 9.71
CA ALA A 50 19.89 -2.22 9.73
C ALA A 50 19.79 -0.71 10.02
N ARG A 51 18.76 -0.03 9.52
CA ARG A 51 18.49 1.39 9.84
C ARG A 51 18.12 1.59 11.30
N VAL A 52 17.23 0.75 11.83
CA VAL A 52 16.86 0.78 13.25
C VAL A 52 18.07 0.52 14.15
N ASP A 53 18.87 -0.49 13.81
CA ASP A 53 20.09 -0.84 14.56
C ASP A 53 21.16 0.28 14.47
N ALA A 54 21.15 1.09 13.40
CA ALA A 54 21.98 2.28 13.22
C ALA A 54 21.43 3.55 13.91
N GLY A 55 20.26 3.48 14.57
CA GLY A 55 19.70 4.57 15.36
C GLY A 55 18.61 5.39 14.68
N SER A 56 18.09 4.99 13.51
CA SER A 56 16.90 5.63 12.92
C SER A 56 15.70 5.45 13.85
N ALA A 57 15.27 6.54 14.48
CA ALA A 57 14.14 6.57 15.40
C ALA A 57 12.87 6.97 14.64
N GLY A 58 11.83 6.15 14.70
CA GLY A 58 10.51 6.52 14.16
C GLY A 58 10.07 5.77 12.90
N LEU A 59 10.86 4.81 12.41
CA LEU A 59 10.41 3.85 11.40
C LEU A 59 9.26 3.02 11.95
N ARG A 60 8.15 2.93 11.22
CA ARG A 60 6.96 2.14 11.57
C ARG A 60 6.67 1.17 10.45
N ALA A 61 6.42 -0.10 10.75
CA ALA A 61 6.24 -1.11 9.72
C ALA A 61 4.93 -1.87 9.87
N ALA A 62 4.33 -2.22 8.74
CA ALA A 62 3.19 -3.13 8.65
C ALA A 62 3.52 -4.22 7.63
N GLY A 63 3.40 -5.48 8.06
CA GLY A 63 3.60 -6.66 7.22
C GLY A 63 2.29 -7.37 6.93
N ARG A 64 2.17 -7.96 5.73
CA ARG A 64 1.13 -8.94 5.40
C ARG A 64 1.83 -10.25 5.06
N ARG A 65 1.37 -11.34 5.68
CA ARG A 65 1.83 -12.69 5.36
C ARG A 65 0.87 -13.39 4.40
N ALA A 66 1.41 -14.21 3.52
CA ALA A 66 0.68 -15.18 2.70
C ALA A 66 1.42 -16.52 2.78
N ASP A 67 0.68 -17.62 2.96
CA ASP A 67 1.24 -18.98 3.05
C ASP A 67 2.39 -19.14 4.07
N GLY A 68 2.34 -18.37 5.16
CA GLY A 68 3.35 -18.39 6.23
C GLY A 68 4.57 -17.50 5.99
N ASP A 69 4.71 -16.89 4.81
CA ASP A 69 5.83 -16.02 4.45
C ASP A 69 5.42 -14.54 4.34
N LEU A 70 6.38 -13.61 4.47
CA LEU A 70 6.16 -12.16 4.33
C LEU A 70 5.92 -11.81 2.85
N ASP A 71 4.65 -11.75 2.44
CA ASP A 71 4.27 -11.39 1.08
C ASP A 71 4.43 -9.89 0.81
N ARG A 72 4.07 -9.02 1.76
CA ARG A 72 4.19 -7.57 1.60
C ARG A 72 4.70 -6.92 2.87
N LEU A 73 5.60 -5.97 2.70
CA LEU A 73 6.06 -5.06 3.74
C LEU A 73 5.80 -3.62 3.32
N VAL A 74 5.36 -2.80 4.26
CA VAL A 74 5.28 -1.35 4.15
C VAL A 74 6.01 -0.75 5.35
N VAL A 75 6.92 0.16 5.09
CA VAL A 75 7.68 0.90 6.11
C VAL A 75 7.39 2.37 5.92
N LEU A 76 6.95 3.03 6.98
CA LEU A 76 6.66 4.46 7.04
C LEU A 76 7.75 5.13 7.88
N GLY A 77 8.08 6.37 7.53
CA GLY A 77 9.08 7.17 8.23
C GLY A 77 9.45 8.41 7.43
N ASP A 78 10.34 9.21 8.00
CA ASP A 78 10.88 10.39 7.33
C ASP A 78 11.81 9.97 6.18
N THR A 79 11.90 10.80 5.15
CA THR A 79 12.56 10.47 3.87
C THR A 79 14.01 10.01 4.09
N GLU A 80 14.73 10.66 5.00
CA GLU A 80 16.11 10.39 5.39
C GLU A 80 16.29 9.01 6.04
N ASP A 81 15.28 8.53 6.76
CA ASP A 81 15.32 7.27 7.50
C ASP A 81 14.82 6.08 6.67
N LEU A 82 14.05 6.33 5.60
CA LEU A 82 13.53 5.26 4.76
C LEU A 82 14.69 4.42 4.16
N PRO A 83 14.62 3.08 4.30
CA PRO A 83 15.67 2.21 3.79
C PRO A 83 15.70 2.20 2.27
N TRP A 84 16.92 2.09 1.72
CA TRP A 84 17.11 1.86 0.29
C TRP A 84 17.11 0.37 -0.03
N CYS A 85 16.21 -0.05 -0.94
CA CYS A 85 16.07 -1.45 -1.31
C CYS A 85 15.69 -1.59 -2.78
N ALA A 86 16.45 -2.38 -3.53
CA ALA A 86 16.13 -2.73 -4.90
C ALA A 86 14.77 -3.47 -4.97
N GLY A 87 13.96 -3.14 -5.98
CA GLY A 87 12.63 -3.71 -6.16
C GLY A 87 11.55 -3.17 -5.21
N ALA A 88 11.91 -2.25 -4.30
CA ALA A 88 10.93 -1.53 -3.49
C ALA A 88 10.34 -0.34 -4.24
N ARG A 89 9.13 0.07 -3.86
CA ARG A 89 8.44 1.25 -4.39
C ARG A 89 8.31 2.29 -3.29
N TYR A 90 8.78 3.50 -3.58
CA TYR A 90 8.64 4.66 -2.70
C TYR A 90 7.28 5.30 -2.89
N LEU A 91 6.68 5.68 -1.78
CA LEU A 91 5.33 6.20 -1.71
C LEU A 91 5.32 7.54 -0.99
N GLY A 92 4.50 8.47 -1.48
CA GLY A 92 4.23 9.76 -0.85
C GLY A 92 2.75 9.87 -0.49
N TRP A 93 2.44 10.76 0.46
CA TRP A 93 1.06 11.07 0.81
C TRP A 93 0.41 11.98 -0.24
N GLU A 94 -0.77 11.60 -0.71
CA GLU A 94 -1.61 12.44 -1.56
C GLU A 94 -3.08 12.10 -1.29
N ALA A 95 -3.92 13.12 -1.09
CA ALA A 95 -5.34 12.93 -0.72
C ALA A 95 -5.58 11.94 0.47
N GLY A 96 -4.63 11.89 1.40
CA GLY A 96 -4.64 11.03 2.59
C GLY A 96 -4.45 9.54 2.31
N VAL A 97 -3.97 9.16 1.12
CA VAL A 97 -3.54 7.79 0.79
C VAL A 97 -2.08 7.81 0.35
N LEU A 98 -1.43 6.64 0.37
CA LEU A 98 -0.08 6.49 -0.18
C LEU A 98 -0.15 6.15 -1.67
N VAL A 99 0.63 6.86 -2.48
CA VAL A 99 0.77 6.64 -3.93
C VAL A 99 2.24 6.65 -4.33
N PRO A 100 2.64 6.03 -5.48
CA PRO A 100 4.00 6.11 -5.98
C PRO A 100 4.52 7.55 -6.07
N THR A 101 5.74 7.80 -5.62
CA THR A 101 6.33 9.16 -5.64
C THR A 101 6.55 9.68 -7.06
N GLU A 102 6.94 8.81 -7.99
CA GLU A 102 7.32 9.17 -9.37
C GLU A 102 6.19 9.02 -10.39
N ARG A 103 5.01 8.57 -9.96
CA ARG A 103 3.87 8.37 -10.86
C ARG A 103 2.61 9.02 -10.30
N ARG A 104 1.74 9.46 -11.19
CA ARG A 104 0.39 9.91 -10.83
C ARG A 104 -0.64 9.27 -11.75
N PRO A 105 -1.83 8.96 -11.24
CA PRO A 105 -2.94 8.55 -12.09
C PRO A 105 -3.34 9.69 -13.03
N THR A 106 -3.90 9.37 -14.19
CA THR A 106 -4.47 10.38 -15.11
C THR A 106 -5.80 10.94 -14.63
N VAL A 107 -6.46 10.24 -13.71
CA VAL A 107 -7.65 10.72 -13.00
C VAL A 107 -7.23 11.41 -11.69
N PRO A 108 -8.02 12.35 -11.16
CA PRO A 108 -7.74 13.00 -9.88
C PRO A 108 -7.54 11.99 -8.73
N THR A 109 -6.46 12.17 -7.95
CA THR A 109 -6.09 11.22 -6.89
C THR A 109 -7.11 11.19 -5.75
N ASP A 110 -7.81 12.29 -5.46
CA ASP A 110 -8.86 12.36 -4.46
C ASP A 110 -10.06 11.45 -4.80
N ILE A 111 -10.45 11.39 -6.07
CA ILE A 111 -11.49 10.47 -6.56
C ILE A 111 -11.03 9.01 -6.36
N LEU A 112 -9.79 8.69 -6.73
CA LEU A 112 -9.24 7.36 -6.51
C LEU A 112 -9.11 7.00 -5.03
N ALA A 113 -8.71 7.96 -4.20
CA ALA A 113 -8.59 7.79 -2.77
C ALA A 113 -9.95 7.50 -2.13
N ALA A 114 -11.00 8.23 -2.53
CA ALA A 114 -12.37 7.98 -2.09
C ALA A 114 -12.84 6.57 -2.49
N GLN A 115 -12.62 6.19 -3.75
CA GLN A 115 -13.00 4.86 -4.24
C GLN A 115 -12.21 3.74 -3.55
N ALA A 116 -10.91 3.91 -3.35
CA ALA A 116 -10.06 2.93 -2.67
C ALA A 116 -10.51 2.72 -1.22
N ARG A 117 -10.86 3.80 -0.50
CA ARG A 117 -11.40 3.70 0.87
C ARG A 117 -12.76 3.00 0.91
N ALA A 118 -13.63 3.25 -0.08
CA ALA A 118 -14.92 2.58 -0.18
C ALA A 118 -14.77 1.07 -0.44
N LEU A 119 -13.73 0.65 -1.17
CA LEU A 119 -13.45 -0.77 -1.44
C LEU A 119 -12.72 -1.46 -0.28
N LEU A 120 -11.82 -0.76 0.42
CA LEU A 120 -10.98 -1.28 1.49
C LEU A 120 -11.56 -0.97 2.88
N LEU A 121 -12.88 -1.11 3.04
CA LEU A 121 -13.62 -0.74 4.25
C LEU A 121 -12.86 -1.08 5.54
N GLY A 122 -12.61 -0.06 6.37
CA GLY A 122 -11.95 -0.22 7.68
C GLY A 122 -10.42 -0.24 7.65
N ALA A 123 -9.77 -0.22 6.48
CA ALA A 123 -8.32 -0.06 6.41
C ALA A 123 -7.89 1.35 6.84
N ALA A 124 -7.07 1.44 7.88
CA ALA A 124 -6.54 2.72 8.37
C ALA A 124 -5.38 3.24 7.51
N LEU A 125 -4.66 2.36 6.81
CA LEU A 125 -3.65 2.69 5.82
C LEU A 125 -4.11 2.18 4.45
N VAL A 126 -4.23 3.09 3.48
CA VAL A 126 -4.62 2.78 2.10
C VAL A 126 -3.48 3.17 1.16
N ILE A 127 -3.11 2.23 0.28
CA ILE A 127 -2.09 2.41 -0.73
C ILE A 127 -2.69 2.13 -2.11
N VAL A 128 -2.52 3.08 -3.03
CA VAL A 128 -3.01 2.99 -4.41
C VAL A 128 -1.81 2.85 -5.34
N LEU A 129 -1.70 1.70 -5.99
CA LEU A 129 -0.63 1.35 -6.92
C LEU A 129 -1.21 1.17 -8.35
N PRO A 130 -0.37 1.22 -9.41
CA PRO A 130 -0.83 0.97 -10.77
C PRO A 130 -1.47 -0.40 -11.01
N ASP A 131 -1.06 -1.37 -10.21
CA ASP A 131 -1.36 -2.80 -10.32
C ASP A 131 -2.10 -3.35 -9.10
N ALA A 132 -2.35 -2.54 -8.07
CA ALA A 132 -2.99 -3.03 -6.83
C ALA A 132 -3.61 -1.91 -5.98
N LEU A 133 -4.62 -2.30 -5.19
CA LEU A 133 -5.09 -1.56 -4.02
C LEU A 133 -4.73 -2.35 -2.76
N VAL A 134 -4.10 -1.69 -1.79
CA VAL A 134 -3.67 -2.34 -0.55
C VAL A 134 -4.26 -1.61 0.64
N GLY A 135 -4.99 -2.36 1.47
CA GLY A 135 -5.47 -1.92 2.77
C GLY A 135 -4.70 -2.63 3.88
N MET A 136 -4.20 -1.87 4.86
CA MET A 136 -3.50 -2.40 6.03
C MET A 136 -3.92 -1.65 7.30
N PRO A 137 -3.74 -2.23 8.49
CA PRO A 137 -3.75 -1.46 9.73
C PRO A 137 -2.65 -0.39 9.69
N MET A 138 -2.92 0.78 10.28
CA MET A 138 -1.90 1.82 10.46
C MET A 138 -0.91 1.36 11.52
N PRO A 139 0.40 1.25 11.22
CA PRO A 139 1.37 0.92 12.25
C PRO A 139 1.54 2.11 13.19
N GLY A 140 1.05 1.94 14.43
CA GLY A 140 1.04 2.99 15.45
C GLY A 140 2.27 3.01 16.35
N ARG A 141 3.17 2.03 16.23
CA ARG A 141 4.40 1.93 17.04
C ARG A 141 5.62 1.87 16.13
N THR A 142 6.71 2.44 16.60
CA THR A 142 8.03 2.26 15.99
C THR A 142 8.37 0.77 15.95
N VAL A 143 8.90 0.31 14.83
CA VAL A 143 9.34 -1.06 14.65
C VAL A 143 10.74 -1.25 15.22
N ASP A 144 11.00 -2.40 15.84
CA ASP A 144 12.33 -2.80 16.26
C ASP A 144 12.94 -3.85 15.32
N GLY A 145 14.28 -3.94 15.32
CA GLY A 145 15.03 -4.90 14.50
C GLY A 145 14.63 -6.37 14.76
N PRO A 146 14.51 -6.82 16.03
CA PRO A 146 14.07 -8.18 16.34
C PRO A 146 12.71 -8.55 15.73
N THR A 147 11.73 -7.64 15.74
CA THR A 147 10.41 -7.86 15.14
C THR A 147 10.51 -8.09 13.63
N LEU A 148 11.34 -7.29 12.95
CA LEU A 148 11.55 -7.42 11.50
C LEU A 148 12.24 -8.74 11.13
N ARG A 149 13.24 -9.16 11.91
CA ARG A 149 13.93 -10.45 11.71
C ARG A 149 12.99 -11.64 11.93
N ALA A 150 12.15 -11.57 12.97
CA ALA A 150 11.13 -12.60 13.21
C ALA A 150 10.12 -12.73 12.05
N TRP A 151 9.80 -11.63 11.33
CA TRP A 151 8.90 -11.69 10.17
C TRP A 151 9.47 -12.47 8.99
N ILE A 152 10.79 -12.48 8.85
CA ILE A 152 11.53 -13.14 7.77
C ILE A 152 12.16 -14.47 8.20
N GLY A 153 11.95 -14.92 9.44
CA GLY A 153 12.45 -16.18 9.96
C GLY A 153 13.94 -16.18 10.32
N GLU A 154 14.48 -15.02 10.70
CA GLU A 154 15.85 -14.81 11.19
C GLU A 154 15.91 -14.62 12.71
#